data_AF-A0A450S9Z5-F1
#
_entry.id   AF-A0A450S9Z5-F1
#
_cell.length_a   1.000
_cell.length_b   1.000
_cell.length_c   1.000
_cell.angle_alpha   90.00
_cell.angle_beta   90.00
_cell.angle_gamma   90.00
#
_symmetry.space_group_name_H-M   'P 1'
#
loop_
_entity.id
_entity.type
_entity.pdbx_description
1 polymer ?
#
loop_
_entity_poly.entity_id
_entity_poly.type
_entity_poly.pdbx_seq_one_letter_code
_entity_poly.pdbx_strand_id
1 'polypeptide(L)' 'MNTEYTAVIKREGKWWIGWIQEIPGVNCQERTYYNRA' A
#
# COMPACT_ATOMS: atom_id res chain seq x y z
N MET A 1 -17.62 -12.92 7.21
CA MET A 1 -17.50 -11.48 6.91
C MET A 1 -16.40 -11.34 5.87
N ASN A 2 -16.71 -10.72 4.72
CA ASN A 2 -15.69 -10.40 3.73
C ASN A 2 -15.41 -8.90 3.90
N THR A 3 -14.32 -8.56 4.59
CA THR A 3 -13.97 -7.16 4.81
C THR A 3 -12.99 -6.77 3.71
N GLU A 4 -13.47 -5.98 2.76
CA GLU A 4 -12.65 -5.38 1.73
C GLU A 4 -12.09 -4.06 2.25
N TYR A 5 -10.86 -3.75 1.86
CA TYR A 5 -10.16 -2.53 2.25
C TYR A 5 -9.50 -1.91 1.04
N THR A 6 -9.35 -0.59 1.07
CA THR A 6 -8.73 0.17 -0.01
C THR A 6 -7.25 0.38 0.29
N ALA A 7 -6.40 -0.36 -0.43
CA ALA A 7 -4.97 -0.11 -0.41
C ALA A 7 -4.61 1.03 -1.38
N VAL A 8 -3.92 2.05 -0.90
CA VAL A 8 -3.27 3.06 -1.74
C VAL A 8 -1.82 2.67 -1.91
N ILE A 9 -1.32 2.76 -3.15
CA ILE A 9 0.09 2.57 -3.48
C ILE A 9 0.54 3.78 -4.29
N LYS A 10 1.57 4.46 -3.82
CA LYS A 10 2.14 5.66 -4.42
C LYS A 10 3.64 5.52 -4.60
N ARG A 11 4.18 5.95 -5.74
CA ARG A 11 5.63 6.04 -5.95
C ARG A 11 6.12 7.44 -5.58
N GLU A 12 7.04 7.54 -4.64
CA GLU A 12 7.73 8.76 -4.22
C GLU A 12 9.24 8.59 -4.48
N GLY A 13 9.74 9.25 -5.51
CA GLY A 13 11.12 9.09 -5.96
C GLY A 13 11.45 7.63 -6.32
N LYS A 14 12.41 7.04 -5.59
CA LYS A 14 12.87 5.65 -5.75
C LYS A 14 12.18 4.65 -4.81
N TRP A 15 11.13 5.09 -4.11
CA TRP A 15 10.41 4.27 -3.14
C TRP A 15 8.94 4.16 -3.51
N TRP A 16 8.35 3.04 -3.13
CA TRP A 16 6.92 2.81 -3.11
C TRP A 16 6.43 2.95 -1.68
N ILE A 17 5.36 3.69 -1.49
CA ILE A 17 4.70 3.92 -0.20
C ILE A 17 3.28 3.43 -0.34
N GLY A 18 2.83 2.59 0.58
CA GLY A 18 1.46 2.12 0.63
C GLY A 18 0.85 2.19 2.01
N TRP A 19 -0.48 2.29 2.05
CA TRP A 19 -1.26 2.29 3.29
C TRP A 19 -2.71 1.88 3.02
N ILE A 20 -3.42 1.50 4.07
CA ILE A 20 -4.87 1.23 4.03
C ILE A 20 -5.62 2.51 4.37
N GLN A 21 -6.53 2.96 3.50
CA GLN A 21 -7.24 4.24 3.71
C GLN A 21 -8.07 4.24 5.00
N GLU A 22 -8.65 3.10 5.33
CA GLU A 22 -9.59 2.94 6.42
C GLU A 22 -8.92 2.77 7.79
N ILE A 23 -7.62 2.40 7.83
CA ILE A 23 -6.91 2.07 9.07
C ILE A 23 -5.63 2.90 9.20
N PRO A 24 -5.66 3.98 10.01
CA PRO A 24 -4.48 4.77 10.32
C PRO A 24 -3.37 3.91 10.94
N GLY A 25 -2.13 4.14 10.51
CA GLY A 25 -0.96 3.43 11.04
C GLY A 25 -0.63 2.11 10.35
N VAL A 26 -1.47 1.60 9.45
CA VAL A 26 -1.14 0.45 8.61
C VAL A 26 -0.48 0.95 7.32
N ASN A 27 0.85 0.92 7.28
CA ASN A 27 1.64 1.39 6.14
C ASN A 27 2.79 0.43 5.79
N CYS A 28 3.32 0.59 4.58
CA CYS A 28 4.47 -0.13 4.08
C CYS A 28 5.31 0.77 3.15
N GLN A 29 6.63 0.59 3.15
CA GLN A 29 7.54 1.28 2.23
C GLN A 29 8.52 0.29 1.64
N GLU A 30 8.57 0.21 0.31
CA GLU A 30 9.38 -0.78 -0.42
C GLU A 30 10.17 -0.13 -1.55
N ARG A 31 11.36 -0.67 -1.85
CA ARG A 31 12.18 -0.21 -2.98
C ARG A 31 11.62 -0.64 -4.33
N THR A 32 10.96 -1.78 -4.35
CA THR A 32 10.45 -2.42 -5.56
C THR A 32 8.96 -2.64 -5.44
N TYR A 33 8.25 -2.55 -6.56
CA TYR A 33 6.84 -2.91 -6.65
C TYR A 33 6.75 -4.24 -7.36
N TYR A 34 6.22 -5.24 -6.66
CA TYR A 34 6.00 -6.56 -7.22
C TYR A 34 4.49 -6.83 -7.30
N ASN A 35 3.95 -6.70 -8.51
CA ASN A 35 2.57 -7.04 -8.80
C ASN A 35 2.51 -8.48 -9.31
N ARG A 36 2.04 -9.40 -8.47
CA ARG A 36 1.42 -10.64 -8.95
C ARG A 36 -0.08 -10.45 -8.81
N ALA A 37 -0.74 -10.30 -9.96
CA ALA A 37 -2.18 -10.47 -10.05
C ALA A 37 -2.55 -11.92 -9.69
#